data_AF-A0AA40KQF4-F1
#
_entry.id   AF-A0AA40KQF4-F1
#
_cell.length_a   1.000
_cell.length_b   1.000
_cell.length_c   1.000
_cell.angle_alpha   90.00
_cell.angle_beta   90.00
_cell.angle_gamma   90.00
#
_symmetry.space_group_name_H-M   'P 1'
#
loop_
_entity.id
_entity.type
_entity.pdbx_description
1 polymer ?
#
loop_
_entity_poly.entity_id
_entity_poly.type
_entity_poly.pdbx_seq_one_letter_code
_entity_poly.pdbx_strand_id
1 'polypeptide(L)' 'MTRVFKGYRQDESPLPHPCYRSTSMDYGWYAPTIHTVPTAYYPRNTSFSDNMARGGMYRNCSLNTGLDKSVV' A
#
# COMPACT_ATOMS: atom_id res chain seq x y z
N MET A 1 26.48 -3.97 -0.82
CA MET A 1 25.53 -2.87 -0.58
C MET A 1 24.41 -2.98 -1.60
N THR A 2 23.21 -3.42 -1.22
CA THR A 2 22.08 -3.62 -2.14
C THR A 2 21.31 -2.30 -2.33
N ARG A 3 21.07 -1.85 -3.58
CA ARG A 3 20.22 -0.66 -3.85
C ARG A 3 18.78 -0.88 -3.36
N VAL A 4 18.17 0.17 -2.83
CA VAL A 4 16.77 0.21 -2.36
C VAL A 4 15.79 0.19 -3.54
N PHE A 5 15.99 1.07 -4.52
CA PHE A 5 15.20 1.12 -5.75
C PHE A 5 15.78 0.19 -6.82
N LYS A 6 14.95 -0.65 -7.42
CA LYS A 6 15.34 -1.69 -8.40
C LYS A 6 14.34 -1.73 -9.56
N GLY A 7 14.74 -2.31 -10.69
CA GLY A 7 13.87 -2.51 -11.86
C GLY A 7 13.76 -1.30 -12.79
N TYR A 8 14.60 -0.29 -12.60
CA TYR A 8 14.69 0.88 -13.48
C TYR A 8 15.65 0.62 -14.64
N ARG A 9 15.28 1.08 -15.83
CA ARG A 9 16.01 0.77 -17.07
C ARG A 9 17.37 1.44 -17.19
N GLN A 10 17.65 2.47 -16.38
CA GLN A 10 18.97 3.09 -16.32
C GLN A 10 20.10 2.10 -15.95
N ASP A 11 19.76 0.98 -15.29
CA ASP A 11 20.71 -0.05 -14.88
C ASP A 11 20.70 -1.27 -15.84
N GLU A 12 19.97 -1.21 -16.96
CA GLU A 12 19.96 -2.27 -17.99
C GLU A 12 21.31 -2.36 -18.70
N SER A 13 21.79 -3.59 -18.91
CA SER A 13 23.01 -3.88 -19.67
C SER A 13 22.77 -5.06 -20.62
N PRO A 14 22.98 -4.88 -21.94
CA PRO A 14 23.40 -3.64 -22.61
C PRO A 14 22.26 -2.61 -22.66
N LEU A 15 22.63 -1.33 -22.73
CA LEU A 15 21.67 -0.26 -22.97
C LEU A 15 21.05 -0.40 -24.38
N PRO A 16 19.77 -0.01 -24.56
CA PRO A 16 19.12 0.05 -25.86
C PRO A 16 19.90 0.94 -26.84
N HIS A 17 19.93 0.51 -28.10
CA HIS A 17 20.60 1.26 -29.15
C HIS A 17 19.95 2.66 -29.32
N PRO A 18 20.74 3.74 -29.43
CA PRO A 18 20.20 5.10 -29.50
C PRO A 18 19.17 5.33 -30.61
N CYS A 19 19.35 4.70 -31.78
CA CYS A 19 18.41 4.83 -32.91
C CYS A 19 17.04 4.17 -32.67
N TYR A 20 16.90 3.34 -31.64
CA TYR A 20 15.64 2.68 -31.28
C TYR A 20 15.06 3.20 -29.96
N ARG A 21 15.59 4.31 -29.43
CA ARG A 21 15.06 4.94 -28.21
C ARG A 21 13.84 5.80 -28.56
N SER A 22 12.66 5.40 -28.13
CA SER A 22 11.45 6.24 -28.20
C SER A 22 11.26 7.05 -26.94
N THR A 23 10.51 8.16 -27.03
CA THR A 23 10.15 9.01 -25.88
C THR A 23 9.34 8.26 -24.82
N SER A 24 8.55 7.27 -25.22
CA SER A 24 7.83 6.39 -24.29
C SER A 24 8.76 5.57 -23.38
N MET A 25 10.02 5.34 -23.79
CA MET A 25 10.99 4.60 -22.97
C MET A 25 11.50 5.42 -21.78
N ASP A 26 11.33 6.75 -21.78
CA ASP A 26 11.75 7.59 -20.66
C ASP A 26 10.87 7.36 -19.41
N TYR A 27 9.62 6.93 -19.60
CA TYR A 27 8.73 6.56 -18.50
C TYR A 27 9.25 5.30 -17.79
N GLY A 28 9.50 5.39 -16.49
CA GLY A 28 10.07 4.29 -15.69
C GLY A 28 11.56 4.04 -15.94
N TRP A 29 12.24 4.92 -16.68
CA TRP A 29 13.66 4.76 -16.97
C TRP A 29 14.55 5.01 -15.75
N TYR A 30 14.30 6.12 -15.04
CA TYR A 30 15.14 6.61 -13.95
C TYR A 30 14.59 6.21 -12.59
N ALA A 31 15.48 5.75 -11.70
CA ALA A 31 15.12 5.50 -10.31
C ALA A 31 14.87 6.84 -9.58
N PRO A 32 13.94 6.87 -8.61
CA PRO A 32 13.73 8.05 -7.79
C PRO A 32 14.97 8.36 -6.95
N THR A 33 15.19 9.64 -6.71
CA THR A 33 16.29 10.17 -5.90
C THR A 33 15.75 10.79 -4.61
N ILE A 34 16.64 11.21 -3.71
CA ILE A 34 16.27 11.89 -2.46
C ILE A 34 15.43 13.16 -2.69
N HIS A 35 15.51 13.76 -3.88
CA HIS A 35 14.78 14.98 -4.23
C HIS A 35 13.39 14.69 -4.83
N THR A 36 13.10 13.45 -5.20
CA THR A 36 11.81 13.05 -5.79
C THR A 36 10.95 12.23 -4.82
N VAL A 37 11.55 11.68 -3.77
CA VAL A 37 10.82 10.93 -2.73
C VAL A 37 10.29 11.89 -1.65
N PRO A 38 9.14 11.58 -1.01
CA PRO A 38 8.63 12.39 0.08
C PRO A 38 9.51 12.29 1.32
N THR A 39 9.64 13.39 2.07
CA THR A 39 10.36 13.41 3.36
C THR A 39 9.66 12.58 4.43
N ALA A 40 8.33 12.50 4.39
CA ALA A 40 7.52 11.70 5.30
C ALA A 40 6.36 11.06 4.54
N TYR A 41 6.03 9.82 4.92
CA TYR A 41 4.89 9.08 4.39
C TYR A 41 4.09 8.49 5.56
N TYR A 42 2.78 8.72 5.57
CA TYR A 42 1.87 8.25 6.62
C TYR A 42 0.95 7.17 6.05
N PRO A 43 1.40 5.91 5.96
CA PRO A 43 0.57 4.83 5.44
C PRO A 43 -0.65 4.61 6.34
N ARG A 44 -1.79 4.35 5.73
CA ARG A 44 -2.96 3.89 6.47
C ARG A 44 -2.73 2.43 6.88
N ASN A 45 -2.83 2.15 8.18
CA ASN A 45 -2.82 0.79 8.70
C ASN A 45 -4.25 0.26 8.78
N THR A 46 -4.58 -0.75 7.98
CA THR A 46 -5.90 -1.41 7.95
C THR A 46 -5.91 -2.74 8.68
N SER A 47 -4.82 -3.17 9.32
CA SER A 47 -4.69 -4.53 9.87
C SER A 47 -5.79 -4.90 10.86
N PHE A 48 -6.25 -3.94 11.67
CA PHE A 48 -7.39 -4.13 12.57
C PHE A 48 -8.68 -4.45 11.80
N SER A 49 -9.01 -3.65 10.78
CA SER A 49 -10.20 -3.84 9.96
C SER A 49 -10.11 -5.11 9.12
N ASP A 50 -8.94 -5.44 8.59
CA ASP A 50 -8.71 -6.67 7.81
C ASP A 50 -8.92 -7.91 8.69
N ASN A 51 -8.46 -7.88 9.94
CA ASN A 51 -8.71 -8.94 10.91
C ASN A 51 -10.20 -9.05 11.27
N MET A 52 -10.89 -7.92 11.49
CA MET A 52 -12.32 -7.90 11.77
C MET A 52 -13.15 -8.41 10.59
N ALA A 53 -12.79 -8.04 9.37
CA ALA A 53 -13.50 -8.43 8.15
C ALA A 53 -13.51 -9.95 7.93
N ARG A 54 -12.47 -10.66 8.36
CA ARG A 54 -12.43 -12.14 8.33
C ARG A 54 -13.51 -12.79 9.19
N GLY A 55 -14.00 -12.11 10.22
CA GLY A 55 -15.09 -12.57 11.09
C GLY A 55 -16.48 -12.47 10.45
N GLY A 56 -16.60 -11.82 9.29
CA GLY A 56 -17.86 -11.65 8.58
C GLY A 56 -18.82 -10.68 9.27
N MET A 57 -20.09 -10.73 8.86
CA MET A 57 -21.12 -9.82 9.35
C MET A 57 -21.57 -10.23 10.76
N TYR A 58 -21.56 -9.26 11.69
CA TYR A 58 -22.04 -9.48 13.06
C TYR A 58 -23.47 -10.02 13.08
N ARG A 59 -23.71 -11.01 13.94
CA ARG A 59 -25.03 -11.56 14.25
C ARG A 59 -25.27 -11.49 15.75
N ASN A 60 -26.39 -10.91 16.15
CA ASN A 60 -26.85 -11.00 17.53
C ASN A 60 -27.52 -12.35 17.76
N CYS A 61 -26.97 -13.16 18.66
CA CYS A 61 -27.53 -14.45 19.10
C CYS A 61 -27.75 -14.46 20.62
N SER A 62 -27.88 -13.29 21.26
CA SER A 62 -28.09 -13.17 22.71
C SER A 62 -29.57 -13.21 23.09
N LEU A 63 -29.86 -13.60 24.32
CA LEU A 63 -31.19 -13.49 24.92
C LEU A 63 -31.31 -12.19 25.73
N ASN A 64 -32.50 -11.59 25.74
CA ASN A 64 -32.79 -10.46 26.60
C ASN A 64 -32.95 -10.95 28.06
N THR A 65 -32.08 -10.47 28.95
CA THR A 65 -32.09 -10.80 30.39
C THR A 65 -32.28 -9.59 31.28
N GLY A 66 -32.57 -8.42 30.68
CA GLY A 66 -32.86 -7.21 31.44
C GLY A 66 -34.09 -7.40 32.31
N LEU A 67 -33.92 -7.27 33.63
CA LEU A 67 -35.04 -7.15 34.56
C LEU A 67 -35.64 -5.76 34.44
N ASP A 68 -36.96 -5.67 34.63
CA ASP A 68 -37.63 -4.39 34.73
C ASP A 68 -37.06 -3.59 35.91
N LYS A 69 -36.83 -2.29 35.68
CA LYS A 69 -36.34 -1.40 36.74
C LYS A 69 -37.56 -0.81 37.43
N SER A 70 -37.61 -0.90 38.76
CA SER A 70 -38.67 -0.25 39.52
C SER A 70 -38.64 1.26 39.25
N VAL A 71 -39.78 1.83 38.86
CA VAL A 71 -39.96 3.28 38.83
C VAL A 71 -40.10 3.74 40.28
N VAL A 72 -39.05 4.35 40.83
CA VAL A 72 -39.10 5.11 42.09
C VAL A 72 -39.70 6.47 41.81
#